data_AF-A0A0P7ULN9-F1
#
_entry.id   AF-A0A0P7ULN9-F1
#
_cell.length_a   1.000
_cell.length_b   1.000
_cell.length_c   1.000
_cell.angle_alpha   90.00
_cell.angle_beta   90.00
_cell.angle_gamma   90.00
#
_symmetry.space_group_name_H-M   'P 1'
#
loop_
_entity.id
_entity.type
_entity.pdbx_description
1 polymer ?
#
loop_
_entity_poly.entity_id
_entity_poly.type
_entity_poly.pdbx_seq_one_letter_code
_entity_poly.pdbx_strand_id
1 'polypeptide(L)'
;MVSKLCQWDGIRKHILLVLLKTSPVCLIVDLDVRRNRNREALNALRRDAEMSDEDQEQLDKEICDIRKRLKVKVNRLNELQGKPELKGFNLSPLSRDEMKAINQVLKR
;
A
#
# COMPACT_ATOMS: atom_id res chain seq x y z
N MET A 1 62.35 18.18 -6.53
CA MET A 1 61.95 16.85 -6.01
C MET A 1 60.44 16.74 -5.72
N VAL A 2 59.54 17.33 -6.53
CA VAL A 2 58.08 17.33 -6.24
C VAL A 2 57.21 17.03 -7.48
N SER A 3 57.77 16.57 -8.59
CA SER A 3 56.99 16.33 -9.83
C SER A 3 56.47 14.90 -9.99
N LYS A 4 56.70 14.00 -9.03
CA LYS A 4 56.21 12.59 -9.10
C LYS A 4 54.90 12.34 -8.33
N LEU A 5 54.25 13.39 -7.80
CA LEU A 5 53.02 13.27 -7.00
C LEU A 5 51.72 13.57 -7.76
N CYS A 6 51.78 14.13 -8.98
CA CYS A 6 50.58 14.39 -9.79
C CYS A 6 50.18 13.25 -10.74
N GLN A 7 51.01 12.21 -10.90
CA GLN A 7 50.78 11.12 -11.87
C GLN A 7 50.41 9.79 -11.21
N TRP A 8 50.00 9.82 -9.93
CA TRP A 8 49.33 8.67 -9.35
C TRP A 8 47.86 8.75 -9.67
N ASP A 9 47.67 8.44 -10.95
CA ASP A 9 46.47 8.39 -11.75
C ASP A 9 45.34 7.61 -11.09
N GLY A 10 44.14 7.81 -11.64
CA GLY A 10 42.87 7.25 -11.18
C GLY A 10 42.88 5.77 -10.80
N ILE A 11 43.90 5.00 -11.18
CA ILE A 11 44.20 3.65 -10.68
C ILE A 11 44.38 3.63 -9.16
N ARG A 12 45.13 4.56 -8.53
CA ARG A 12 45.25 4.57 -7.06
C ARG A 12 43.95 4.94 -6.38
N LYS A 13 43.19 5.89 -6.95
CA LYS A 13 41.86 6.25 -6.45
C LYS A 13 40.90 5.07 -6.60
N HIS A 14 40.96 4.35 -7.73
CA HIS A 14 40.16 3.17 -8.00
C HIS A 14 40.54 2.01 -7.07
N ILE A 15 41.83 1.72 -6.87
CA ILE A 15 42.31 0.72 -5.92
C ILE A 15 41.87 1.08 -4.50
N LEU A 16 42.01 2.34 -4.07
CA LEU A 16 41.56 2.77 -2.75
C LEU A 16 40.04 2.66 -2.60
N LEU A 17 39.28 3.03 -3.63
CA LEU A 17 37.82 2.89 -3.68
C LEU A 17 37.39 1.41 -3.66
N VAL A 18 38.10 0.54 -4.37
CA VAL A 18 37.88 -0.91 -4.39
C VAL A 18 38.18 -1.48 -3.02
N LEU A 19 39.33 -1.16 -2.42
CA LEU A 19 39.72 -1.62 -1.07
C LEU A 19 38.75 -1.15 0.02
N LEU A 20 38.25 0.09 -0.07
CA LEU A 20 37.22 0.62 0.83
C LEU A 20 35.87 -0.09 0.63
N LYS A 21 35.48 -0.39 -0.61
CA LYS A 21 34.23 -1.10 -0.95
C LYS A 21 34.27 -2.61 -0.72
N THR A 22 35.46 -3.23 -0.70
CA THR A 22 35.65 -4.65 -0.37
C THR A 22 35.87 -4.90 1.12
N SER A 23 36.01 -3.85 1.92
CA SER A 23 36.10 -3.99 3.38
C SER A 23 34.75 -4.48 3.93
N PRO A 24 34.73 -5.55 4.73
CA PRO A 24 33.49 -6.13 5.25
C PRO A 24 32.68 -5.14 6.10
N VAL A 25 33.34 -4.12 6.66
CA VAL A 25 32.69 -3.06 7.46
C VAL A 25 31.85 -2.11 6.60
N CYS A 26 32.31 -1.76 5.38
CA CYS A 26 31.53 -0.94 4.45
C CYS A 26 30.30 -1.70 3.95
N LEU A 27 30.48 -3.00 3.68
CA LEU A 27 29.41 -3.90 3.26
C LEU A 27 28.30 -3.99 4.32
N ILE A 28 28.64 -4.05 5.61
CA ILE A 28 27.65 -4.09 6.70
C ILE A 28 26.86 -2.78 6.75
N VAL A 29 27.52 -1.63 6.72
CA VAL A 29 26.85 -0.32 6.77
C VAL A 29 25.96 -0.11 5.56
N ASP A 30 26.43 -0.46 4.36
CA ASP A 30 25.64 -0.35 3.13
C ASP A 30 24.42 -1.28 3.15
N LEU A 31 24.58 -2.50 3.69
CA LEU A 31 23.49 -3.45 3.88
C LEU A 31 22.47 -2.97 4.91
N ASP A 32 22.92 -2.36 6.00
CA ASP A 32 22.05 -1.82 7.05
C ASP A 32 21.29 -0.58 6.58
N VAL A 33 21.94 0.30 5.81
CA VAL A 33 21.27 1.43 5.15
C VAL A 33 20.21 0.91 4.17
N ARG A 34 20.51 -0.13 3.39
CA ARG A 34 19.55 -0.73 2.46
C ARG A 34 18.40 -1.43 3.18
N ARG A 35 18.66 -2.12 4.29
CA ARG A 35 17.61 -2.71 5.15
C ARG A 35 16.75 -1.64 5.81
N ASN A 36 17.35 -0.51 6.24
CA ASN A 36 16.61 0.59 6.83
C ASN A 36 15.69 1.26 5.80
N ARG A 37 16.19 1.52 4.59
CA ARG A 37 15.36 2.02 3.47
C ARG A 37 14.24 1.05 3.12
N ASN A 38 14.51 -0.25 3.10
CA ASN A 38 13.47 -1.26 2.87
C ASN A 38 12.45 -1.30 4.01
N ARG A 39 12.87 -1.10 5.27
CA ARG A 39 11.97 -0.99 6.42
C ARG A 39 11.09 0.25 6.34
N GLU A 40 11.65 1.39 5.95
CA GLU A 40 10.91 2.63 5.73
C GLU A 40 9.92 2.49 4.56
N ALA A 41 10.33 1.88 3.46
CA ALA A 41 9.46 1.58 2.33
C ALA A 41 8.32 0.61 2.71
N LEU A 42 8.61 -0.46 3.47
CA LEU A 42 7.59 -1.37 3.98
C LEU A 42 6.63 -0.67 4.95
N ASN A 43 7.13 0.22 5.81
CA ASN A 43 6.28 1.00 6.72
C ASN A 43 5.42 2.03 5.96
N ALA A 44 5.94 2.63 4.88
CA ALA A 44 5.18 3.53 4.02
C ALA A 44 4.07 2.79 3.27
N LEU A 45 4.39 1.63 2.67
CA LEU A 45 3.39 0.75 2.04
C LEU A 45 2.36 0.23 3.06
N ARG A 46 2.76 0.02 4.32
CA ARG A 46 1.84 -0.36 5.40
C ARG A 46 0.90 0.80 5.76
N ARG A 47 1.38 2.04 5.76
CA ARG A 47 0.55 3.23 6.01
C ARG A 47 -0.51 3.43 4.92
N ASP A 48 -0.20 3.13 3.66
CA ASP A 48 -1.20 3.16 2.58
C ASP A 48 -2.23 2.01 2.69
N ALA A 49 -1.87 0.92 3.38
CA ALA A 49 -2.76 -0.18 3.73
C ALA A 49 -3.54 0.04 5.04
N GLU A 50 -3.17 1.06 5.82
CA GLU A 50 -3.84 1.56 7.02
C GLU A 50 -4.77 2.72 6.60
N MET A 51 -5.77 2.46 5.75
CA MET A 51 -7.05 3.15 5.98
C MET A 51 -7.42 2.78 7.42
N SER A 52 -7.43 3.75 8.31
CA SER A 52 -7.76 3.48 9.72
C SER A 52 -9.13 2.81 9.76
N ASP A 53 -9.35 1.87 10.68
CA ASP A 53 -10.68 1.26 10.86
C ASP A 53 -11.77 2.35 11.03
N GLU A 54 -11.37 3.51 11.57
CA GLU A 54 -12.19 4.71 11.71
C GLU A 54 -12.57 5.34 10.35
N ASP A 55 -11.63 5.44 9.42
CA ASP A 55 -11.88 5.96 8.06
C ASP A 55 -12.79 5.00 7.29
N GLN A 56 -12.54 3.70 7.46
CA GLN A 56 -13.38 2.67 6.86
C GLN A 56 -14.81 2.70 7.44
N GLU A 57 -14.95 2.91 8.76
CA GLU A 57 -16.25 3.05 9.42
C GLU A 57 -16.98 4.32 8.96
N GLN A 58 -16.27 5.43 8.76
CA GLN A 58 -16.84 6.66 8.21
C GLN A 58 -17.35 6.46 6.78
N LEU A 59 -16.54 5.85 5.91
CA LEU A 59 -16.94 5.52 4.54
C LEU A 59 -18.17 4.60 4.52
N ASP A 60 -18.21 3.58 5.39
CA ASP A 60 -19.34 2.67 5.48
C ASP A 60 -20.62 3.38 5.94
N LYS A 61 -20.52 4.33 6.88
CA LYS A 61 -21.64 5.18 7.32
C LYS A 61 -22.18 6.03 6.17
N GLU A 62 -21.30 6.72 5.45
CA GLU A 62 -21.68 7.57 4.31
C GLU A 62 -22.33 6.74 3.19
N ILE A 63 -21.77 5.59 2.86
CA ILE A 63 -22.33 4.64 1.88
C ILE A 63 -23.74 4.21 2.31
N CYS A 64 -23.93 3.87 3.59
CA CYS A 64 -25.23 3.49 4.14
C CYS A 64 -26.27 4.61 3.99
N ASP A 65 -25.90 5.84 4.32
CA ASP A 65 -26.83 6.96 4.27
C ASP A 65 -27.19 7.37 2.84
N ILE A 66 -26.22 7.32 1.92
CA ILE A 66 -26.48 7.51 0.49
C ILE A 66 -27.47 6.45 -0.01
N ARG A 67 -27.26 5.17 0.33
CA ARG A 67 -28.16 4.07 -0.06
C ARG A 67 -29.58 4.25 0.48
N LYS A 68 -29.73 4.66 1.75
CA LYS A 68 -31.05 4.95 2.35
C LYS A 68 -31.78 6.06 1.59
N ARG A 69 -31.11 7.20 1.36
CA ARG A 69 -31.72 8.32 0.62
C ARG A 69 -32.09 7.94 -0.81
N LEU A 70 -31.23 7.16 -1.48
CA LEU A 70 -31.49 6.70 -2.83
C LEU A 70 -32.67 5.72 -2.87
N LYS A 71 -32.77 4.79 -1.91
CA LYS A 71 -33.88 3.84 -1.81
C LYS A 71 -35.23 4.55 -1.73
N VAL A 72 -35.35 5.58 -0.90
CA VAL A 72 -36.60 6.39 -0.81
C VAL A 72 -36.93 7.02 -2.15
N LYS A 73 -35.96 7.65 -2.81
CA LYS A 73 -36.17 8.30 -4.12
C LYS A 73 -36.57 7.30 -5.19
N VAL A 74 -35.91 6.14 -5.24
CA VAL A 74 -36.18 5.11 -6.25
C VAL A 74 -37.53 4.44 -6.00
N ASN A 75 -37.90 4.17 -4.75
CA ASN A 75 -39.24 3.67 -4.44
C ASN A 75 -40.32 4.67 -4.85
N ARG A 76 -40.13 5.97 -4.56
CA ARG A 76 -41.06 7.01 -5.00
C ARG A 76 -41.20 7.07 -6.53
N LEU A 77 -40.10 6.90 -7.26
CA LEU A 77 -40.14 6.83 -8.72
C LEU A 77 -40.86 5.56 -9.22
N ASN A 78 -40.67 4.42 -8.56
CA ASN A 78 -41.35 3.18 -8.90
C ASN A 78 -42.87 3.27 -8.66
N GLU A 79 -43.30 3.90 -7.55
CA GLU A 79 -44.71 4.21 -7.28
C GLU A 79 -45.33 5.00 -8.44
N LEU A 80 -44.66 6.07 -8.88
CA LEU A 80 -45.11 6.92 -9.99
C LEU A 80 -45.12 6.17 -11.34
N GLN A 81 -44.25 5.17 -11.52
CA GLN A 81 -44.19 4.32 -12.71
C GLN A 81 -45.09 3.07 -12.62
N GLY A 82 -45.81 2.85 -11.51
CA GLY A 82 -46.61 1.65 -11.30
C GLY A 82 -45.80 0.36 -11.15
N LYS A 83 -44.50 0.46 -10.86
CA LYS A 83 -43.61 -0.69 -10.67
C LYS A 83 -43.59 -1.13 -9.20
N PRO A 84 -43.48 -2.44 -8.92
CA PRO A 84 -43.37 -2.93 -7.56
C PRO A 84 -42.09 -2.42 -6.87
N GLU A 85 -42.11 -2.37 -5.53
CA GLU A 85 -40.95 -1.95 -4.75
C GLU A 85 -39.72 -2.82 -5.01
N LEU A 86 -38.53 -2.19 -4.90
CA LEU A 86 -37.27 -2.88 -5.07
C LEU A 86 -37.04 -3.92 -3.96
N LYS A 87 -37.05 -5.19 -4.34
CA LYS A 87 -36.68 -6.32 -3.48
C LYS A 87 -35.18 -6.63 -3.60
N GLY A 88 -34.57 -7.13 -2.52
CA GLY A 88 -33.19 -7.65 -2.53
C GLY A 88 -32.06 -6.61 -2.43
N PHE A 89 -32.36 -5.33 -2.21
CA PHE A 89 -31.34 -4.27 -2.14
C PHE A 89 -30.58 -4.14 -0.80
N ASN A 90 -30.87 -5.01 0.18
CA ASN A 90 -30.30 -4.93 1.53
C ASN A 90 -29.03 -5.79 1.70
N LEU A 91 -28.19 -5.91 0.68
CA LEU A 91 -26.95 -6.67 0.78
C LEU A 91 -25.85 -5.82 1.43
N SER A 92 -25.27 -6.34 2.51
CA SER A 92 -24.05 -5.81 3.11
C SER A 92 -22.83 -6.28 2.32
N PRO A 93 -21.80 -5.44 2.14
CA PRO A 93 -20.51 -5.93 1.66
C PRO A 93 -19.98 -7.00 2.62
N LEU A 94 -19.34 -8.02 2.07
CA LEU A 94 -18.73 -9.10 2.86
C LEU A 94 -17.61 -8.54 3.74
N SER A 95 -17.53 -9.02 4.98
CA SER A 95 -16.44 -8.68 5.88
C SER A 95 -15.11 -9.20 5.35
N ARG A 96 -14.00 -8.65 5.85
CA ARG A 96 -12.66 -9.09 5.46
C ARG A 96 -12.44 -10.59 5.73
N ASP A 97 -13.02 -11.11 6.81
CA ASP A 97 -12.96 -12.53 7.17
C ASP A 97 -13.83 -13.38 6.27
N GLU A 98 -15.05 -12.92 5.95
CA GLU A 98 -15.95 -13.59 5.02
C GLU A 98 -15.34 -13.65 3.61
N MET A 99 -14.74 -12.55 3.15
CA MET A 99 -14.07 -12.47 1.87
C MET A 99 -12.81 -13.37 1.83
N LYS A 100 -12.08 -13.47 2.94
CA LYS A 100 -10.93 -14.38 3.07
C LYS A 100 -11.38 -15.85 3.03
N ALA A 101 -12.50 -16.19 3.66
CA ALA A 101 -13.10 -17.52 3.60
C ALA A 101 -13.53 -17.86 2.16
N ILE A 102 -14.19 -16.93 1.46
CA ILE A 102 -14.58 -17.11 0.06
C ILE A 102 -13.35 -17.30 -0.85
N ASN A 103 -12.30 -16.50 -0.65
CA ASN A 103 -11.06 -16.64 -1.44
C ASN A 103 -10.36 -17.99 -1.22
N GLN A 104 -10.48 -18.59 -0.03
CA GLN A 104 -9.96 -19.95 0.22
C GLN A 104 -10.78 -21.01 -0.52
N VAL A 105 -12.11 -20.84 -0.60
CA VAL A 105 -13.00 -21.77 -1.30
C VAL A 105 -12.87 -21.66 -2.83
N LEU A 106 -12.65 -20.44 -3.34
CA LEU A 106 -12.53 -20.16 -4.78
C LEU A 106 -11.15 -20.47 -5.36
N LYS A 107 -10.07 -20.45 -4.57
CA LYS A 107 -8.73 -20.88 -5.00
C LYS A 107 -8.60 -22.40 -5.00
N ARG A 108 -9.42 -23.07 -5.82
CA ARG A 108 -9.21 -24.46 -6.20
C ARG A 108 -8.00 -24.61 -7.12
#